data_AF-A0A2D7ICN5-F1
#
_entry.id   AF-A0A2D7ICN5-F1
#
_cell.length_a   1.000
_cell.length_b   1.000
_cell.length_c   1.000
_cell.angle_alpha   90.00
_cell.angle_beta   90.00
_cell.angle_gamma   90.00
#
_symmetry.space_group_name_H-M   'P 1'
#
loop_
_entity.id
_entity.type
_entity.pdbx_description
1 polymer ?
#
loop_
_entity_poly.entity_id
_entity_poly.type
_entity_poly.pdbx_seq_one_letter_code
_entity_poly.pdbx_strand_id
1 'polypeptide(L)'
;MKQLRVYFLFIFCIFLNSCEEKLSQQDIDKYKEIMDIRLGHLGNALIMQGRLLEAHSMSSGRADEDHFKEAEEIIKGHLVKLGRPDELKKLELPNSKEIRDIHNSVVEASEIMITAVNMLEDQAWLGGSVGYAESVLERARFNFQNVVKVIYKPEGDVKPEFKPKEYKVGETPEIIELNSVNEN
;
A
#
# COMPACT_ATOMS: atom_id res chain seq x y z
N MET A 1 12.07 36.08 42.08
CA MET A 1 10.80 35.33 41.94
C MET A 1 10.09 35.48 40.58
N LYS A 2 10.21 36.60 39.83
CA LYS A 2 9.57 36.74 38.50
C LYS A 2 10.16 35.83 37.41
N GLN A 3 11.49 35.65 37.39
CA GLN A 3 12.20 34.78 36.42
C GLN A 3 11.77 33.30 36.51
N LEU A 4 11.48 32.80 37.72
CA LEU A 4 11.06 31.40 37.95
C LEU A 4 9.63 31.13 37.46
N ARG A 5 8.75 32.15 37.50
CA ARG A 5 7.37 32.04 36.98
C ARG A 5 7.34 31.96 35.45
N VAL A 6 8.26 32.63 34.76
CA VAL A 6 8.36 32.58 33.29
C VAL A 6 8.84 31.20 32.83
N TYR A 7 9.81 30.61 33.53
CA TYR A 7 10.28 29.24 33.25
C TYR A 7 9.16 28.20 33.43
N PHE A 8 8.35 28.32 34.48
CA PHE A 8 7.20 27.42 34.70
C PHE A 8 6.12 27.57 33.62
N LEU A 9 5.89 28.79 33.13
CA LEU A 9 4.94 29.05 32.03
C LEU A 9 5.43 28.45 30.70
N PHE A 10 6.74 28.53 30.44
CA PHE A 10 7.35 27.98 29.23
C PHE A 10 7.31 26.45 29.21
N ILE A 11 7.56 25.81 30.35
CA ILE A 11 7.46 24.35 30.52
C ILE A 11 6.01 23.88 30.33
N PHE A 12 5.03 24.61 30.86
CA PHE A 12 3.60 24.29 30.68
C PHE A 12 3.16 24.36 29.21
N CYS A 13 3.65 25.34 28.43
CA CYS A 13 3.38 25.43 26.99
C CYS A 13 3.98 24.28 26.17
N ILE A 14 5.08 23.67 26.63
CA ILE A 14 5.68 22.49 25.97
C ILE A 14 4.82 21.24 26.24
N PHE A 15 4.25 21.11 27.44
CA PHE A 15 3.38 19.98 27.78
C PHE A 15 2.00 20.02 27.10
N LEU A 16 1.50 21.20 26.70
CA LEU A 16 0.24 21.31 25.94
C LEU A 16 0.36 20.81 24.49
N ASN A 17 1.56 20.75 23.92
CA ASN A 17 1.77 20.25 22.55
C ASN A 17 2.04 18.74 22.46
N SER A 18 2.10 18.03 23.60
CA SER A 18 2.44 16.60 23.65
C SER A 18 1.26 15.69 23.98
N CYS A 19 0.02 16.18 23.87
CA CYS A 19 -1.12 15.29 23.70
C CYS A 19 -1.10 14.77 22.27
N GLU A 20 -0.42 13.63 22.05
CA GLU A 20 -0.78 12.74 20.95
C GLU A 20 -2.26 12.39 21.16
N GLU A 21 -3.12 13.08 20.42
CA GLU A 21 -4.56 12.90 20.50
C GLU A 21 -4.86 11.49 19.99
N LYS A 22 -5.15 10.57 20.90
CA LYS A 22 -5.52 9.19 20.58
C LYS A 22 -6.60 9.23 19.51
N LEU A 23 -6.39 8.49 18.41
CA LEU A 23 -7.35 8.38 17.33
C LEU A 23 -8.74 8.05 17.85
N SER A 24 -9.69 8.98 17.65
CA SER A 24 -11.05 8.84 18.16
C SER A 24 -11.85 7.87 17.29
N GLN A 25 -12.82 7.18 17.89
CA GLN A 25 -13.72 6.30 17.13
C GLN A 25 -14.50 7.08 16.06
N GLN A 26 -14.88 8.32 16.37
CA GLN A 26 -15.57 9.20 15.43
C GLN A 26 -14.73 9.51 14.19
N ASP A 27 -13.42 9.71 14.35
CA ASP A 27 -12.51 9.94 13.21
C ASP A 27 -12.37 8.67 12.36
N ILE A 28 -12.29 7.50 13.00
CA ILE A 28 -12.27 6.20 12.32
C ILE A 28 -13.54 6.01 11.49
N ASP A 29 -14.71 6.25 12.08
CA ASP A 29 -16.00 6.02 11.43
C ASP A 29 -16.18 6.95 10.22
N LYS A 30 -15.84 8.24 10.37
CA LYS A 30 -15.83 9.20 9.26
C LYS A 30 -14.84 8.82 8.16
N TYR A 31 -13.65 8.35 8.53
CA TYR A 31 -12.66 7.91 7.55
C TYR A 31 -13.18 6.69 6.77
N LYS A 32 -13.82 5.73 7.45
CA LYS A 32 -14.45 4.57 6.80
C LYS A 32 -15.56 5.00 5.84
N GLU A 33 -16.43 5.94 6.21
CA GLU A 33 -17.47 6.45 5.30
C GLU A 33 -16.91 6.94 3.96
N ILE A 34 -15.72 7.54 3.98
CA ILE A 34 -15.04 8.07 2.79
C ILE A 34 -14.28 6.97 2.04
N MET A 35 -13.60 6.08 2.77
CA MET A 35 -12.53 5.24 2.23
C MET A 35 -12.86 3.75 2.14
N ASP A 36 -13.91 3.23 2.78
CA ASP A 36 -14.13 1.78 2.88
C ASP A 36 -14.25 1.10 1.50
N ILE A 37 -15.09 1.64 0.62
CA ILE A 37 -15.24 1.17 -0.77
C ILE A 37 -13.92 1.32 -1.54
N ARG A 38 -13.22 2.45 -1.35
CA ARG A 38 -11.96 2.78 -2.05
C ARG A 38 -10.84 1.82 -1.65
N LEU A 39 -10.74 1.50 -0.36
CA LEU A 39 -9.80 0.53 0.19
C LEU A 39 -10.11 -0.88 -0.32
N GLY A 40 -11.39 -1.23 -0.51
CA GLY A 40 -11.77 -2.45 -1.21
C GLY A 40 -11.20 -2.51 -2.64
N HIS A 41 -11.25 -1.41 -3.38
CA HIS A 41 -10.63 -1.34 -4.71
C HIS A 41 -9.11 -1.42 -4.68
N LEU A 42 -8.44 -0.76 -3.73
CA LEU A 42 -6.99 -0.88 -3.54
C LEU A 42 -6.60 -2.33 -3.21
N GLY A 43 -7.29 -2.98 -2.28
CA GLY A 43 -7.05 -4.39 -1.93
C GLY A 43 -7.18 -5.31 -3.15
N ASN A 44 -8.22 -5.12 -3.97
CA ASN A 44 -8.42 -5.87 -5.20
C ASN A 44 -7.28 -5.63 -6.21
N ALA A 45 -6.86 -4.39 -6.42
CA ALA A 45 -5.73 -4.07 -7.29
C ALA A 45 -4.43 -4.77 -6.83
N LEU A 46 -4.14 -4.76 -5.52
CA LEU A 46 -2.96 -5.43 -4.94
C LEU A 46 -2.99 -6.95 -5.11
N ILE A 47 -4.15 -7.58 -4.92
CA ILE A 47 -4.30 -9.02 -5.11
C ILE A 47 -4.10 -9.38 -6.57
N MET A 48 -4.74 -8.64 -7.48
CA MET A 48 -4.66 -8.92 -8.91
C MET A 48 -3.27 -8.68 -9.47
N GLN A 49 -2.60 -7.57 -9.11
CA GLN A 49 -1.22 -7.35 -9.54
C GLN A 49 -0.27 -8.43 -9.03
N GLY A 50 -0.45 -8.91 -7.79
CA GLY A 50 0.34 -10.04 -7.29
C GLY A 50 0.12 -11.33 -8.07
N ARG A 51 -1.13 -11.68 -8.34
CA ARG A 51 -1.46 -12.85 -9.16
C ARG A 51 -0.93 -12.72 -10.59
N LEU A 52 -0.91 -11.50 -11.13
CA LEU A 52 -0.40 -11.23 -12.47
C LEU A 52 1.11 -11.46 -12.54
N LEU A 53 1.86 -10.93 -11.57
CA LEU A 53 3.31 -11.14 -11.45
C LEU A 53 3.66 -12.63 -11.22
N GLU A 54 2.87 -13.32 -10.40
CA GLU A 54 3.01 -14.77 -10.17
C GLU A 54 2.72 -15.58 -11.43
N ALA A 55 1.65 -15.25 -12.17
CA ALA A 55 1.33 -15.90 -13.43
C ALA A 55 2.43 -15.67 -14.48
N HIS A 56 3.01 -14.49 -14.52
CA HIS A 56 4.15 -14.18 -15.38
C HIS A 56 5.38 -15.03 -15.03
N SER A 57 5.70 -15.19 -13.74
CA SER A 57 6.86 -16.00 -13.32
C SER A 57 6.67 -17.51 -13.56
N MET A 58 5.43 -18.01 -13.49
CA MET A 58 5.09 -19.40 -13.77
C MET A 58 4.92 -19.71 -15.26
N SER A 59 4.62 -18.70 -16.09
CA SER A 59 4.49 -18.84 -17.53
C SER A 59 5.88 -19.10 -18.15
N SER A 60 6.08 -20.29 -18.71
CA SER A 60 7.29 -20.69 -19.47
C SER A 60 7.42 -19.98 -20.84
N GLY A 61 6.92 -18.74 -20.95
CA GLY A 61 6.99 -17.89 -22.14
C GLY A 61 5.77 -17.94 -23.05
N ARG A 62 4.55 -18.27 -22.55
CA ARG A 62 3.33 -18.38 -23.39
C ARG A 62 2.00 -18.02 -22.71
N ALA A 63 1.97 -17.20 -21.67
CA ALA A 63 0.71 -16.54 -21.35
C ALA A 63 0.42 -15.52 -22.48
N ASP A 64 -0.77 -15.61 -23.07
CA ASP A 64 -1.22 -14.77 -24.18
C ASP A 64 -1.12 -13.30 -23.77
N GLU A 65 -0.45 -12.48 -24.58
CA GLU A 65 -0.23 -11.05 -24.32
C GLU A 65 -1.57 -10.35 -24.04
N ASP A 66 -2.64 -10.80 -24.70
CA ASP A 66 -3.99 -10.28 -24.52
C ASP A 66 -4.55 -10.52 -23.11
N HIS A 67 -4.21 -11.64 -22.46
CA HIS A 67 -4.64 -11.92 -21.08
C HIS A 67 -3.90 -11.02 -20.08
N PHE A 68 -2.62 -10.71 -20.31
CA PHE A 68 -1.89 -9.78 -19.45
C PHE A 68 -2.46 -8.37 -19.57
N LYS A 69 -2.74 -7.91 -20.79
CA LYS A 69 -3.39 -6.62 -21.03
C LYS A 69 -4.77 -6.54 -20.39
N GLU A 70 -5.59 -7.59 -20.50
CA GLU A 70 -6.90 -7.62 -19.84
C GLU A 70 -6.76 -7.50 -18.32
N ALA A 71 -5.81 -8.21 -17.72
CA ALA A 71 -5.56 -8.13 -16.29
C ALA A 71 -5.03 -6.74 -15.86
N GLU A 72 -4.13 -6.14 -16.64
CA GLU A 72 -3.65 -4.76 -16.41
C GLU A 72 -4.81 -3.75 -16.44
N GLU A 73 -5.70 -3.84 -17.42
CA GLU A 73 -6.87 -2.97 -17.52
C GLU A 73 -7.85 -3.15 -16.36
N ILE A 74 -8.05 -4.39 -15.89
CA ILE A 74 -8.84 -4.63 -14.68
C ILE A 74 -8.18 -3.96 -13.47
N ILE A 75 -6.85 -4.10 -13.30
CA ILE A 75 -6.12 -3.46 -12.19
C ILE A 75 -6.25 -1.94 -12.27
N LYS A 76 -6.01 -1.33 -13.44
CA LYS A 76 -6.21 0.11 -13.66
C LYS A 76 -7.63 0.54 -13.33
N GLY A 77 -8.64 -0.25 -13.73
CA GLY A 77 -10.04 0.00 -13.40
C GLY A 77 -10.30 0.05 -11.89
N HIS A 78 -9.61 -0.79 -11.10
CA HIS A 78 -9.66 -0.71 -9.65
C HIS A 78 -8.92 0.52 -9.10
N LEU A 79 -7.75 0.87 -9.64
CA LEU A 79 -7.00 2.07 -9.24
C LEU A 79 -7.76 3.37 -9.55
N VAL A 80 -8.52 3.40 -10.65
CA VAL A 80 -9.43 4.53 -10.95
C VAL A 80 -10.56 4.62 -9.92
N LYS A 81 -11.16 3.49 -9.53
CA LYS A 81 -12.24 3.46 -8.52
C LYS A 81 -11.75 3.75 -7.10
N LEU A 82 -10.50 3.43 -6.78
CA LEU A 82 -9.81 3.91 -5.58
C LEU A 82 -9.81 5.45 -5.55
N GLY A 83 -9.55 6.09 -6.69
CA GLY A 83 -9.50 7.55 -6.87
C GLY A 83 -8.09 7.99 -7.25
N ARG A 84 -7.98 9.02 -8.10
CA ARG A 84 -6.67 9.49 -8.54
C ARG A 84 -5.87 10.05 -7.36
N PRO A 85 -4.53 9.93 -7.34
CA PRO A 85 -3.72 10.46 -6.24
C PRO A 85 -3.98 11.93 -5.90
N ASP A 86 -4.17 12.78 -6.92
CA ASP A 86 -4.45 14.20 -6.74
C ASP A 86 -5.87 14.49 -6.21
N GLU A 87 -6.82 13.58 -6.44
CA GLU A 87 -8.17 13.63 -5.88
C GLU A 87 -8.16 13.11 -4.43
N LEU A 88 -7.47 12.00 -4.18
CA LEU A 88 -7.28 11.45 -2.84
C LEU A 88 -6.67 12.48 -1.89
N LYS A 89 -5.66 13.25 -2.34
CA LYS A 89 -5.04 14.34 -1.56
C LYS A 89 -6.00 15.47 -1.18
N LYS A 90 -7.12 15.62 -1.89
CA LYS A 90 -8.11 16.69 -1.70
C LYS A 90 -9.33 16.25 -0.90
N LEU A 91 -9.39 14.98 -0.48
CA LEU A 91 -10.52 14.48 0.31
C LEU A 91 -10.61 15.24 1.64
N GLU A 92 -11.84 15.55 2.04
CA GLU A 92 -12.13 16.16 3.34
C GLU A 92 -12.03 15.09 4.43
N LEU A 93 -10.87 14.99 5.06
CA LEU A 93 -10.60 13.98 6.09
C LEU A 93 -10.80 14.54 7.50
N PRO A 94 -11.08 13.67 8.48
CA PRO A 94 -10.98 14.02 9.89
C PRO A 94 -9.65 14.71 10.22
N ASN A 95 -9.69 15.73 11.07
CA ASN A 95 -8.51 16.50 11.47
C ASN A 95 -7.69 15.76 12.53
N SER A 96 -7.21 14.56 12.18
CA SER A 96 -6.32 13.74 13.00
C SER A 96 -5.00 13.52 12.25
N LYS A 97 -3.88 13.69 12.95
CA LYS A 97 -2.56 13.40 12.39
C LYS A 97 -2.46 11.94 11.95
N GLU A 98 -2.94 11.02 12.77
CA GLU A 98 -2.88 9.58 12.47
C GLU A 98 -3.73 9.23 11.24
N ILE A 99 -4.93 9.81 11.08
CA ILE A 99 -5.74 9.66 9.86
C ILE A 99 -5.02 10.19 8.62
N ARG A 100 -4.38 11.36 8.73
CA ARG A 100 -3.62 11.91 7.62
C ARG A 100 -2.44 11.03 7.24
N ASP A 101 -1.73 10.48 8.22
CA ASP A 101 -0.56 9.64 8.00
C ASP A 101 -0.94 8.35 7.27
N ILE A 102 -1.98 7.63 7.74
CA ILE A 102 -2.47 6.43 7.05
C ILE A 102 -3.03 6.75 5.66
N HIS A 103 -3.69 7.90 5.50
CA HIS A 103 -4.22 8.31 4.20
C HIS A 103 -3.10 8.60 3.20
N ASN A 104 -2.03 9.23 3.64
CA ASN A 104 -0.85 9.44 2.82
C ASN A 104 -0.24 8.10 2.36
N SER A 105 -0.27 7.05 3.20
CA SER A 105 0.14 5.70 2.79
C SER A 105 -0.75 5.11 1.70
N VAL A 106 -2.07 5.40 1.71
CA VAL A 106 -3.01 5.01 0.65
C VAL A 106 -2.71 5.77 -0.65
N VAL A 107 -2.46 7.07 -0.55
CA VAL A 107 -2.09 7.92 -1.70
C VAL A 107 -0.79 7.43 -2.32
N GLU A 108 0.24 7.17 -1.50
CA GLU A 108 1.51 6.61 -1.97
C GLU A 108 1.28 5.26 -2.66
N ALA A 109 0.52 4.35 -2.05
CA ALA A 109 0.19 3.06 -2.63
C ALA A 109 -0.49 3.22 -4.00
N SER A 110 -1.41 4.18 -4.15
CA SER A 110 -2.03 4.49 -5.44
C SER A 110 -1.01 4.98 -6.47
N GLU A 111 -0.13 5.90 -6.11
CA GLU A 111 0.87 6.49 -7.01
C GLU A 111 1.83 5.42 -7.54
N ILE A 112 2.37 4.61 -6.63
CA ILE A 112 3.35 3.58 -7.00
C ILE A 112 2.69 2.47 -7.81
N MET A 113 1.47 2.03 -7.45
CA MET A 113 0.76 0.97 -8.18
C MET A 113 0.41 1.39 -9.61
N ILE A 114 -0.05 2.63 -9.81
CA ILE A 114 -0.28 3.18 -11.16
C ILE A 114 1.03 3.16 -11.95
N THR A 115 2.13 3.59 -11.34
CA THR A 115 3.44 3.59 -12.00
C THR A 115 3.89 2.18 -12.37
N ALA A 116 3.70 1.20 -11.49
CA ALA A 116 4.09 -0.19 -11.75
C ALA A 116 3.29 -0.81 -12.90
N VAL A 117 1.96 -0.63 -12.93
CA VAL A 117 1.13 -1.18 -14.01
C VAL A 117 1.46 -0.54 -15.36
N ASN A 118 1.63 0.79 -15.40
CA ASN A 118 2.05 1.47 -16.63
C ASN A 118 3.43 1.00 -17.09
N MET A 119 4.35 0.73 -16.16
CA MET A 119 5.69 0.27 -16.53
C MET A 119 5.71 -1.18 -17.04
N LEU A 120 4.80 -2.04 -16.55
CA LEU A 120 4.62 -3.39 -17.09
C LEU A 120 4.10 -3.35 -18.54
N GLU A 121 3.09 -2.51 -18.78
CA GLU A 121 2.50 -2.26 -20.10
C GLU A 121 3.53 -1.68 -21.08
N ASP A 122 4.16 -0.54 -20.71
CA ASP A 122 5.08 0.21 -21.58
C ASP A 122 6.35 -0.57 -21.93
N GLN A 123 6.78 -1.46 -21.04
CA GLN A 123 8.01 -2.24 -21.20
C GLN A 123 7.74 -3.69 -21.59
N ALA A 124 6.51 -4.04 -21.97
CA ALA A 124 6.12 -5.39 -22.39
C ALA A 124 6.71 -6.48 -21.49
N TRP A 125 6.59 -6.31 -20.17
CA TRP A 125 7.03 -7.30 -19.18
C TRP A 125 8.52 -7.65 -19.18
N LEU A 126 9.41 -6.74 -19.62
CA LEU A 126 10.85 -6.92 -19.49
C LEU A 126 11.27 -7.12 -18.01
N GLY A 127 12.28 -7.95 -17.75
CA GLY A 127 12.66 -8.33 -16.37
C GLY A 127 12.90 -7.16 -15.40
N GLY A 128 13.39 -6.02 -15.89
CA GLY A 128 13.55 -4.80 -15.09
C GLY A 128 12.22 -4.16 -14.65
N SER A 129 11.19 -4.17 -15.49
CA SER A 129 9.87 -3.64 -15.13
C SER A 129 9.11 -4.59 -14.19
N VAL A 130 9.29 -5.90 -14.37
CA VAL A 130 8.75 -6.93 -13.48
C VAL A 130 9.33 -6.79 -12.07
N GLY A 131 10.65 -6.75 -11.92
CA GLY A 131 11.29 -6.61 -10.61
C GLY A 131 10.94 -5.29 -9.90
N TYR A 132 10.78 -4.20 -10.65
CA TYR A 132 10.25 -2.96 -10.10
C TYR A 132 8.80 -3.11 -9.62
N ALA A 133 7.94 -3.72 -10.42
CA ALA A 133 6.53 -3.92 -10.09
C ALA A 133 6.35 -4.82 -8.85
N GLU A 134 7.20 -5.82 -8.65
CA GLU A 134 7.26 -6.64 -7.44
C GLU A 134 7.62 -5.81 -6.20
N SER A 135 8.69 -5.02 -6.29
CA SER A 135 9.14 -4.12 -5.21
C SER A 135 8.05 -3.12 -4.81
N VAL A 136 7.40 -2.52 -5.81
CA VAL A 136 6.28 -1.59 -5.62
C VAL A 136 5.08 -2.29 -4.99
N LEU A 137 4.73 -3.48 -5.46
CA LEU A 137 3.61 -4.25 -4.92
C LEU A 137 3.81 -4.53 -3.43
N GLU A 138 5.00 -4.97 -3.03
CA GLU A 138 5.30 -5.26 -1.63
C GLU A 138 5.24 -4.00 -0.76
N ARG A 139 5.74 -2.86 -1.26
CA ARG A 139 5.57 -1.57 -0.55
C ARG A 139 4.10 -1.18 -0.42
N ALA A 140 3.33 -1.31 -1.49
CA ALA A 140 1.91 -0.95 -1.50
C ALA A 140 1.09 -1.87 -0.56
N ARG A 141 1.44 -3.16 -0.49
CA ARG A 141 0.88 -4.13 0.46
C ARG A 141 1.18 -3.75 1.90
N PHE A 142 2.44 -3.40 2.20
CA PHE A 142 2.83 -2.93 3.53
C PHE A 142 2.01 -1.71 3.97
N ASN A 143 1.89 -0.71 3.09
CA ASN A 143 1.09 0.50 3.32
C ASN A 143 -0.39 0.16 3.56
N PHE A 144 -0.98 -0.68 2.71
CA PHE A 144 -2.37 -1.11 2.85
C PHE A 144 -2.62 -1.87 4.15
N GLN A 145 -1.73 -2.79 4.53
CA GLN A 145 -1.83 -3.55 5.77
C GLN A 145 -1.79 -2.64 7.01
N ASN A 146 -0.97 -1.60 7.00
CA ASN A 146 -0.93 -0.62 8.09
C ASN A 146 -2.26 0.11 8.24
N VAL A 147 -2.86 0.53 7.13
CA VAL A 147 -4.21 1.14 7.12
C VAL A 147 -5.23 0.16 7.71
N VAL A 148 -5.20 -1.10 7.28
CA VAL A 148 -6.14 -2.13 7.76
C VAL A 148 -6.02 -2.35 9.27
N LYS A 149 -4.79 -2.44 9.78
CA LYS A 149 -4.51 -2.59 11.22
C LYS A 149 -5.05 -1.44 12.05
N VAL A 150 -4.81 -0.20 11.61
CA VAL A 150 -5.21 1.00 12.35
C VAL A 150 -6.73 1.18 12.34
N ILE A 151 -7.37 1.02 11.17
CA ILE A 151 -8.78 1.35 10.97
C ILE A 151 -9.74 0.20 11.33
N TYR A 152 -9.37 -1.04 11.03
CA TYR A 152 -10.28 -2.20 11.18
C TYR A 152 -9.90 -3.11 12.34
N LYS A 153 -8.64 -3.07 12.79
CA LYS A 153 -8.14 -3.86 13.93
C LYS A 153 -8.64 -5.32 13.90
N PRO A 154 -8.41 -6.06 12.80
CA PRO A 154 -8.89 -7.43 12.69
C PRO A 154 -8.30 -8.32 13.79
N GLU A 155 -9.06 -9.31 14.25
CA GLU A 155 -8.55 -10.32 15.18
C GLU A 155 -7.54 -11.23 14.46
N GLY A 156 -6.24 -11.01 14.71
CA GLY A 156 -5.15 -11.82 14.13
C GLY A 156 -3.93 -11.02 13.69
N ASP A 157 -2.81 -11.72 13.49
CA ASP A 157 -1.53 -11.14 13.08
C ASP A 157 -1.56 -10.83 11.57
N VAL A 158 -1.76 -9.57 11.20
CA VAL A 158 -1.49 -9.11 9.83
C VAL A 158 0.02 -8.93 9.71
N LYS A 159 0.78 -10.01 9.46
CA LYS A 159 2.25 -9.93 9.42
C LYS A 159 2.71 -9.08 8.22
N PRO A 160 3.39 -7.95 8.45
CA PRO A 160 4.06 -7.21 7.40
C PRO A 160 5.39 -7.89 7.09
N GLU A 161 5.58 -8.38 5.88
CA GLU A 161 6.88 -8.84 5.41
C GLU A 161 7.34 -7.97 4.25
N PHE A 162 8.26 -7.03 4.51
CA PHE A 162 8.98 -6.32 3.47
C PHE A 162 10.43 -6.83 3.46
N LYS A 163 10.74 -7.72 2.52
CA LYS A 163 12.13 -8.09 2.18
C LYS A 163 12.33 -7.91 0.68
N PRO A 164 12.72 -6.71 0.22
CA PRO A 164 12.97 -6.49 -1.20
C PRO A 164 14.15 -7.37 -1.62
N LYS A 165 13.92 -8.27 -2.59
CA LYS A 165 15.01 -8.88 -3.38
C LYS A 165 15.31 -7.92 -4.52
N GLU A 166 16.54 -7.42 -4.59
CA GLU A 166 17.01 -6.68 -5.75
C GLU A 166 17.48 -7.69 -6.81
N TYR A 167 16.87 -7.63 -8.00
CA TYR A 167 17.27 -8.42 -9.17
C TYR A 167 18.16 -7.58 -10.08
N LYS A 168 19.21 -8.15 -10.66
CA LYS A 168 19.97 -7.48 -11.72
C LYS A 168 19.18 -7.50 -13.03
N VAL A 169 19.36 -6.49 -13.87
CA VAL A 169 18.75 -6.42 -15.20
C VAL A 169 19.14 -7.67 -16.01
N GLY A 170 18.16 -8.50 -16.34
CA GLY A 170 18.35 -9.77 -17.07
C GLY A 170 18.43 -11.03 -16.20
N GLU A 171 18.34 -10.93 -14.87
CA GLU A 171 18.16 -12.10 -14.00
C GLU A 171 16.68 -12.53 -13.96
N THR A 172 16.42 -13.78 -14.29
CA THR A 172 15.14 -14.44 -14.05
C THR A 172 15.10 -14.93 -12.60
N PRO A 173 14.01 -14.75 -11.85
CA PRO A 173 13.90 -15.25 -10.49
C PRO A 173 14.15 -16.75 -10.42
N GLU A 174 15.03 -17.20 -9.53
CA GLU A 174 15.18 -18.63 -9.24
C GLU A 174 13.88 -19.17 -8.67
N ILE A 175 13.28 -20.13 -9.38
CA ILE A 175 12.11 -20.87 -8.93
C ILE A 175 12.56 -21.74 -7.76
N ILE A 176 12.13 -21.39 -6.54
CA ILE A 176 12.31 -22.26 -5.38
C ILE A 176 11.26 -23.36 -5.51
N GLU A 177 11.68 -24.55 -5.96
CA GLU A 177 10.85 -25.75 -5.87
C GLU A 177 10.58 -26.03 -4.38
N LEU A 178 9.35 -25.77 -3.95
CA LEU A 178 8.86 -26.19 -2.64
C LEU A 178 8.75 -27.72 -2.67
N ASN A 179 9.79 -28.40 -2.18
CA ASN A 179 9.72 -29.81 -1.89
C ASN A 179 8.50 -30.05 -1.00
N SER A 180 7.58 -30.87 -1.51
CA SER A 180 6.40 -31.40 -0.83
C SER A 180 6.74 -31.70 0.63
N VAL A 181 6.08 -31.00 1.55
CA VAL A 181 6.09 -31.35 2.97
C VAL A 181 5.56 -32.78 3.06
N ASN A 182 6.45 -33.70 3.42
CA ASN A 182 6.10 -35.08 3.71
C ASN A 182 5.00 -35.09 4.78
N GLU A 183 3.84 -35.64 4.41
CA GLU A 183 2.87 -36.15 5.37
C GLU A 183 3.54 -37.28 6.18
N ASN A 184 3.65 -37.08 7.49
CA ASN A 184 3.73 -38.12 8.52
C ASN A 184 3.13 -37.58 9.81
#